data_AF-A0A6N9BVZ1-F1
#
_entry.id   AF-A0A6N9BVZ1-F1
#
_cell.length_a   1.000
_cell.length_b   1.000
_cell.length_c   1.000
_cell.angle_alpha   90.00
_cell.angle_beta   90.00
_cell.angle_gamma   90.00
#
_symmetry.space_group_name_H-M   'P 1'
#
loop_
_entity.id
_entity.type
_entity.pdbx_description
1 polymer ?
#
loop_
_entity_poly.entity_id
_entity_poly.type
_entity_poly.pdbx_seq_one_letter_code
_entity_poly.pdbx_strand_id
1 'polypeptide(L)'
;MAELLNDREIMNILGSVIVNGDPKSVRPNSYVLRLGSNGEFLTTGKEFSLGDGPGSKKGIKVAPGQSVALTALETIDFRRDTVEAHFPDCDLHAVVSPTTDLQREGVVAPTTQVDAGYQGTLNWTLANSSSEERRFVFKERLFRLAILKLAKGERPEALYEGAYQGREGYIRSERSGAPTGMRAADWEDSATAEGPDALLERVIKSGFPWNALGTRLKAIDDQFKTVTHEYADIRDAIERLERDVEKTVRAQDGLTDRIRRVVREELPAMQDRWLVIAGGSLMVLLGLLVSVWTSEEARNLLLEYGSLIGPGTLLLGAGAVFWQVRRKRTDDDSKQS
;
A
#
# COMPACT_ATOMS: atom_id res chain seq x y z
N MET A 1 -45.11 47.31 -6.64
CA MET A 1 -44.93 45.89 -6.36
C MET A 1 -43.70 45.48 -7.13
N ALA A 2 -42.73 44.89 -6.44
CA ALA A 2 -41.48 44.49 -7.06
C ALA A 2 -41.73 43.46 -8.18
N GLU A 3 -41.17 43.71 -9.36
CA GLU A 3 -41.34 42.87 -10.55
C GLU A 3 -40.02 42.16 -10.89
N LEU A 4 -40.09 40.86 -11.16
CA LEU A 4 -38.94 40.13 -11.67
C LEU A 4 -38.70 40.51 -13.14
N LEU A 5 -37.47 40.92 -13.47
CA LEU A 5 -37.12 41.26 -14.85
C LEU A 5 -37.22 40.03 -15.75
N ASN A 6 -37.84 40.22 -16.92
CA ASN A 6 -37.85 39.21 -17.97
C ASN A 6 -36.56 39.25 -18.82
N ASP A 7 -36.37 38.25 -19.68
CA ASP A 7 -35.24 38.14 -20.58
C ASP A 7 -34.99 39.39 -21.45
N ARG A 8 -36.04 40.02 -21.98
CA ARG A 8 -35.91 41.26 -22.78
C ARG A 8 -35.40 42.43 -21.96
N GLU A 9 -35.93 42.61 -20.76
CA GLU A 9 -35.48 43.64 -19.83
C GLU A 9 -34.03 43.40 -19.39
N ILE A 10 -33.66 42.14 -19.11
CA ILE A 10 -32.28 41.77 -18.76
C ILE A 10 -31.34 42.05 -19.95
N MET A 11 -31.74 41.73 -21.18
CA MET A 11 -30.96 42.04 -22.38
C MET A 11 -30.70 43.54 -22.53
N ASN A 12 -31.66 44.39 -22.17
CA ASN A 12 -31.55 45.84 -22.30
C ASN A 12 -30.55 46.48 -21.32
N ILE A 13 -30.19 45.78 -20.24
CA ILE A 13 -29.28 46.29 -19.20
C ILE A 13 -27.88 45.65 -19.26
N LEU A 14 -27.61 44.82 -20.26
CA LEU A 14 -26.27 44.28 -20.50
C LEU A 14 -25.33 45.39 -20.98
N GLY A 15 -24.12 45.42 -20.43
CA GLY A 15 -23.11 46.43 -20.76
C GLY A 15 -23.21 47.72 -19.95
N SER A 16 -24.31 47.95 -19.23
CA SER A 16 -24.48 49.06 -18.30
C SER A 16 -24.61 48.58 -16.85
N VAL A 17 -25.75 48.01 -16.47
CA VAL A 17 -26.02 47.48 -15.13
C VAL A 17 -25.27 46.16 -14.91
N ILE A 18 -25.21 45.31 -15.93
CA ILE A 18 -24.41 44.08 -15.92
C ILE A 18 -23.22 44.30 -16.86
N VAL A 19 -22.16 44.88 -16.33
CA VAL A 19 -20.93 45.16 -17.07
C VAL A 19 -20.22 43.85 -17.41
N ASN A 20 -19.67 43.79 -18.62
CA ASN A 20 -19.13 42.56 -19.23
C ASN A 20 -20.15 41.44 -19.44
N GLY A 21 -21.45 41.71 -19.38
CA GLY A 21 -22.50 40.71 -19.59
C GLY A 21 -22.44 39.98 -20.94
N ASP A 22 -22.82 38.70 -20.95
CA ASP A 22 -22.92 37.86 -22.16
C ASP A 22 -24.39 37.56 -22.48
N PRO A 23 -24.89 37.91 -23.67
CA PRO A 23 -26.25 37.57 -24.11
C PRO A 23 -26.59 36.08 -23.97
N LYS A 24 -25.62 35.17 -24.11
CA LYS A 24 -25.83 33.72 -23.96
C LYS A 24 -26.09 33.29 -22.52
N SER A 25 -25.82 34.16 -21.54
CA SER A 25 -26.11 33.94 -20.14
C SER A 25 -27.52 34.38 -19.73
N VAL A 26 -28.28 35.05 -20.60
CA VAL A 26 -29.67 35.43 -20.31
C VAL A 26 -30.57 34.19 -20.33
N ARG A 27 -31.51 34.15 -19.39
CA ARG A 27 -32.57 33.15 -19.22
C ARG A 27 -33.91 33.88 -19.10
N PRO A 28 -35.06 33.17 -19.18
CA PRO A 28 -36.39 33.80 -19.22
C PRO A 28 -36.67 34.85 -18.14
N ASN A 29 -36.05 34.69 -16.95
CA ASN A 29 -36.29 35.54 -15.79
C ASN A 29 -35.02 35.72 -14.91
N SER A 30 -33.84 35.52 -15.50
CA SER A 30 -32.58 35.61 -14.77
C SER A 30 -31.37 35.75 -15.71
N TYR A 31 -30.25 36.17 -15.14
CA TYR A 31 -28.95 36.17 -15.79
C TYR A 31 -28.04 35.15 -15.12
N VAL A 32 -27.28 34.35 -15.88
CA VAL A 32 -26.33 33.37 -15.29
C VAL A 32 -24.92 33.95 -15.26
N LEU A 33 -24.48 34.33 -14.06
CA LEU A 33 -23.15 34.85 -13.74
C LEU A 33 -22.07 33.82 -14.06
N ARG A 34 -20.95 34.33 -14.57
CA ARG A 34 -19.82 33.51 -15.02
C ARG A 34 -18.67 33.56 -14.02
N LEU A 35 -17.93 32.47 -13.94
CA LEU A 35 -16.71 32.40 -13.15
C LEU A 35 -15.69 33.44 -13.63
N GLY A 36 -15.32 34.34 -12.72
CA GLY A 36 -14.29 35.35 -12.91
C GLY A 36 -12.88 34.77 -12.88
N SER A 37 -11.89 35.65 -12.99
CA SER A 37 -10.49 35.23 -13.08
C SER A 37 -9.89 34.92 -11.72
N ASN A 38 -10.39 35.48 -10.62
CA ASN A 38 -9.67 35.48 -9.35
C ASN A 38 -10.45 34.72 -8.27
N GLY A 39 -9.75 34.29 -7.22
CA GLY A 39 -10.36 33.66 -6.06
C GLY A 39 -9.32 33.03 -5.12
N GLU A 40 -9.81 32.31 -4.12
CA GLU A 40 -8.99 31.73 -3.04
C GLU A 40 -9.51 30.35 -2.62
N PHE A 41 -8.61 29.38 -2.45
CA PHE A 41 -8.92 28.12 -1.78
C PHE A 41 -8.94 28.34 -0.26
N LEU A 42 -10.14 28.42 0.31
CA LEU A 42 -10.37 28.86 1.70
C LEU A 42 -9.61 28.04 2.74
N THR A 43 -9.46 26.72 2.52
CA THR A 43 -8.75 25.83 3.45
C THR A 43 -7.24 26.09 3.50
N THR A 44 -6.65 26.57 2.40
CA THR A 44 -5.19 26.72 2.26
C THR A 44 -4.73 28.18 2.21
N GLY A 45 -5.66 29.12 2.07
CA GLY A 45 -5.37 30.52 1.80
C GLY A 45 -4.72 30.77 0.43
N LYS A 46 -4.69 29.76 -0.45
CA LYS A 46 -4.02 29.85 -1.74
C LYS A 46 -4.89 30.60 -2.74
N GLU A 47 -4.43 31.76 -3.17
CA GLU A 47 -5.06 32.52 -4.25
C GLU A 47 -4.78 31.89 -5.62
N PHE A 48 -5.69 32.12 -6.56
CA PHE A 48 -5.53 31.71 -7.94
C PHE A 48 -5.96 32.81 -8.92
N SER A 49 -5.41 32.73 -10.12
CA SER A 49 -5.80 33.55 -11.26
C SER A 49 -5.99 32.69 -12.51
N LEU A 50 -7.10 32.89 -13.21
CA LEU A 50 -7.53 32.18 -14.41
C LEU A 50 -7.54 33.15 -15.60
N GLY A 51 -7.41 32.61 -16.80
CA GLY A 51 -7.50 33.44 -18.00
C GLY A 51 -7.51 32.67 -19.31
N ASP A 52 -7.66 33.43 -20.40
CA ASP A 52 -7.63 32.90 -21.76
C ASP A 52 -6.24 32.93 -22.41
N GLY A 53 -5.27 33.65 -21.82
CA GLY A 53 -3.93 33.81 -22.38
C GLY A 53 -3.03 32.55 -22.33
N PRO A 54 -1.94 32.51 -23.12
CA PRO A 54 -0.91 31.48 -23.01
C PRO A 54 -0.31 31.45 -21.60
N GLY A 55 -0.12 30.26 -21.03
CA GLY A 55 0.44 30.08 -19.68
C GLY A 55 -0.53 30.32 -18.51
N SER A 56 -1.72 30.87 -18.76
CA SER A 56 -2.75 31.03 -17.73
C SER A 56 -3.46 29.70 -17.41
N LYS A 57 -3.89 29.54 -16.15
CA LYS A 57 -4.73 28.41 -15.76
C LYS A 57 -6.13 28.60 -16.34
N LYS A 58 -6.72 27.51 -16.85
CA LYS A 58 -8.05 27.52 -17.49
C LYS A 58 -9.19 27.22 -16.54
N GLY A 59 -8.90 26.82 -15.32
CA GLY A 59 -9.91 26.43 -14.35
C GLY A 59 -9.29 26.02 -13.03
N ILE A 60 -10.17 25.65 -12.12
CA ILE A 60 -9.86 25.17 -10.77
C ILE A 60 -10.37 23.74 -10.59
N LYS A 61 -9.77 23.06 -9.62
CA LYS A 61 -10.20 21.74 -9.15
C LYS A 61 -10.48 21.85 -7.67
N VAL A 62 -11.67 21.44 -7.24
CA VAL A 62 -12.11 21.47 -5.85
C VAL A 62 -12.33 20.03 -5.41
N ALA A 63 -11.44 19.54 -4.54
CA ALA A 63 -11.54 18.19 -3.99
C ALA A 63 -12.75 18.08 -3.03
N PRO A 64 -13.26 16.86 -2.78
CA PRO A 64 -14.27 16.61 -1.75
C PRO A 64 -13.90 17.24 -0.40
N GLY A 65 -14.87 17.87 0.25
CA GLY A 65 -14.72 18.54 1.55
C GLY A 65 -13.97 19.87 1.51
N GLN A 66 -13.50 20.32 0.34
CA GLN A 66 -12.82 21.60 0.19
C GLN A 66 -13.78 22.72 -0.20
N SER A 67 -13.44 23.93 0.21
CA SER A 67 -14.18 25.15 -0.14
C SER A 67 -13.30 26.13 -0.89
N VAL A 68 -13.92 26.90 -1.78
CA VAL A 68 -13.26 27.92 -2.59
C VAL A 68 -14.12 29.17 -2.62
N ALA A 69 -13.47 30.32 -2.56
CA ALA A 69 -14.08 31.60 -2.85
C ALA A 69 -13.75 32.02 -4.29
N LEU A 70 -14.78 32.48 -4.99
CA LEU A 70 -14.77 32.79 -6.41
C LEU A 70 -15.26 34.22 -6.63
N THR A 71 -14.81 34.86 -7.69
CA THR A 71 -15.38 36.12 -8.16
C THR A 71 -16.31 35.89 -9.34
N ALA A 72 -17.28 36.77 -9.54
CA ALA A 72 -17.99 36.92 -10.79
C ALA A 72 -17.03 37.46 -11.87
N LEU A 73 -17.34 37.16 -13.14
CA LEU A 73 -16.72 37.85 -14.27
C LEU A 73 -17.42 39.18 -14.54
N GLU A 74 -18.72 39.24 -14.28
CA GLU A 74 -19.53 40.44 -14.40
C GLU A 74 -19.28 41.40 -13.23
N THR A 75 -19.32 42.70 -13.52
CA THR A 75 -19.45 43.75 -12.52
C THR A 75 -20.92 44.20 -12.51
N ILE A 76 -21.51 44.27 -11.33
CA ILE A 76 -22.89 44.71 -11.15
C ILE A 76 -22.87 46.18 -10.79
N ASP A 77 -23.70 46.99 -11.44
CA ASP A 77 -23.87 48.42 -11.15
C ASP A 77 -25.36 48.75 -10.97
N PHE A 78 -25.82 48.64 -9.72
CA PHE A 78 -27.16 48.99 -9.26
C PHE A 78 -27.24 50.42 -8.74
N ARG A 79 -26.25 51.28 -9.02
CA ARG A 79 -26.34 52.70 -8.67
C ARG A 79 -27.54 53.33 -9.38
N ARG A 80 -28.19 54.24 -8.66
CA ARG A 80 -29.47 54.84 -9.04
C ARG A 80 -29.39 55.55 -10.40
N ASP A 81 -28.30 56.26 -10.66
CA ASP A 81 -28.03 56.92 -11.94
C ASP A 81 -27.93 55.93 -13.11
N THR A 82 -27.22 54.82 -12.91
CA THR A 82 -27.11 53.75 -13.91
C THR A 82 -28.47 53.07 -14.16
N VAL A 83 -29.23 52.79 -13.12
CA VAL A 83 -30.54 52.13 -13.22
C VAL A 83 -31.58 53.04 -13.89
N GLU A 84 -31.67 54.31 -13.48
CA GLU A 84 -32.68 55.26 -14.00
C GLU A 84 -32.51 55.54 -15.50
N ALA A 85 -31.31 55.36 -16.05
CA ALA A 85 -31.06 55.43 -17.50
C ALA A 85 -31.84 54.37 -18.30
N HIS A 86 -32.21 53.25 -17.67
CA HIS A 86 -32.97 52.16 -18.29
C HIS A 86 -34.40 52.07 -17.76
N PHE A 87 -34.58 52.31 -16.45
CA PHE A 87 -35.85 52.19 -15.74
C PHE A 87 -36.09 53.46 -14.90
N PRO A 88 -36.73 54.49 -15.48
CA PRO A 88 -37.01 55.73 -14.76
C PRO A 88 -37.81 55.49 -13.47
N ASP A 89 -37.49 56.23 -12.42
CA ASP A 89 -38.14 56.14 -11.09
C ASP A 89 -38.11 54.74 -10.44
N CYS A 90 -37.16 53.89 -10.83
CA CYS A 90 -36.98 52.54 -10.27
C CYS A 90 -35.59 52.37 -9.66
N ASP A 91 -35.46 51.44 -8.71
CA ASP A 91 -34.17 50.91 -8.26
C ASP A 91 -34.16 49.39 -8.52
N LEU A 92 -32.98 48.76 -8.56
CA LEU A 92 -32.84 47.31 -8.72
C LEU A 92 -32.34 46.65 -7.43
N HIS A 93 -32.89 45.48 -7.14
CA HIS A 93 -32.38 44.55 -6.13
C HIS A 93 -32.22 43.18 -6.80
N ALA A 94 -31.35 42.30 -6.29
CA ALA A 94 -31.24 40.98 -6.86
C ALA A 94 -30.98 39.89 -5.83
N VAL A 95 -31.38 38.67 -6.21
CA VAL A 95 -31.10 37.44 -5.47
C VAL A 95 -30.15 36.60 -6.31
N VAL A 96 -29.06 36.17 -5.71
CA VAL A 96 -28.06 35.29 -6.32
C VAL A 96 -28.22 33.90 -5.73
N SER A 97 -28.47 32.91 -6.58
CA SER A 97 -28.60 31.50 -6.16
C SER A 97 -27.66 30.60 -6.99
N PRO A 98 -27.19 29.48 -6.44
CA PRO A 98 -26.52 28.47 -7.28
C PRO A 98 -27.47 27.95 -8.36
N THR A 99 -26.92 27.50 -9.49
CA THR A 99 -27.70 26.74 -10.47
C THR A 99 -28.08 25.37 -9.89
N THR A 100 -29.19 24.81 -10.39
CA THR A 100 -29.62 23.45 -10.00
C THR A 100 -28.58 22.39 -10.37
N ASP A 101 -27.79 22.61 -11.42
CA ASP A 101 -26.73 21.69 -11.85
C ASP A 101 -25.63 21.60 -10.78
N LEU A 102 -25.17 22.73 -10.25
CA LEU A 102 -24.22 22.74 -9.12
C LEU A 102 -24.74 21.94 -7.92
N GLN A 103 -26.01 22.14 -7.56
CA GLN A 103 -26.61 21.41 -6.44
C GLN A 103 -26.69 19.90 -6.70
N ARG A 104 -27.03 19.50 -7.93
CA ARG A 104 -27.07 18.07 -8.34
C ARG A 104 -25.69 17.42 -8.33
N GLU A 105 -24.65 18.20 -8.58
CA GLU A 105 -23.26 17.76 -8.50
C GLU A 105 -22.71 17.73 -7.06
N GLY A 106 -23.53 18.03 -6.05
CA GLY A 106 -23.10 18.06 -4.65
C GLY A 106 -22.19 19.25 -4.37
N VAL A 107 -22.40 20.37 -5.05
CA VAL A 107 -21.78 21.65 -4.74
C VAL A 107 -22.78 22.47 -3.92
N VAL A 108 -22.36 22.89 -2.72
CA VAL A 108 -23.15 23.72 -1.82
C VAL A 108 -22.65 25.16 -1.90
N ALA A 109 -23.54 26.10 -2.15
CA ALA A 109 -23.25 27.52 -2.12
C ALA A 109 -24.45 28.28 -1.54
N PRO A 110 -24.23 29.36 -0.77
CA PRO A 110 -25.30 30.14 -0.18
C PRO A 110 -26.08 30.91 -1.25
N THR A 111 -27.35 31.17 -0.98
CA THR A 111 -28.12 32.19 -1.70
C THR A 111 -27.87 33.53 -1.03
N THR A 112 -27.53 34.55 -1.80
CA THR A 112 -27.22 35.89 -1.30
C THR A 112 -28.08 36.95 -2.00
N GLN A 113 -28.01 38.18 -1.50
CA GLN A 113 -28.74 39.33 -2.05
C GLN A 113 -27.74 40.38 -2.54
N VAL A 114 -28.16 41.17 -3.52
CA VAL A 114 -27.45 42.35 -4.02
C VAL A 114 -28.36 43.54 -3.82
N ASP A 115 -27.93 44.44 -2.95
CA ASP A 115 -28.72 45.58 -2.51
C ASP A 115 -28.79 46.68 -3.57
N ALA A 116 -29.86 47.49 -3.50
CA ALA A 116 -29.99 48.66 -4.37
C ALA A 116 -28.85 49.65 -4.09
N GLY A 117 -28.26 50.21 -5.15
CA GLY A 117 -27.10 51.08 -5.06
C GLY A 117 -25.75 50.35 -5.07
N TYR A 118 -25.73 49.02 -4.98
CA TYR A 118 -24.47 48.26 -5.01
C TYR A 118 -23.73 48.44 -6.34
N GLN A 119 -22.41 48.58 -6.28
CA GLN A 119 -21.54 48.56 -7.44
C GLN A 119 -20.29 47.73 -7.15
N GLY A 120 -19.95 46.77 -8.02
CA GLY A 120 -18.74 45.97 -7.87
C GLY A 120 -18.86 44.55 -8.43
N THR A 121 -17.76 43.80 -8.33
CA THR A 121 -17.76 42.36 -8.65
C THR A 121 -18.31 41.58 -7.47
N LEU A 122 -19.14 40.56 -7.73
CA LEU A 122 -19.67 39.71 -6.67
C LEU A 122 -18.66 38.62 -6.29
N ASN A 123 -18.54 38.35 -4.99
CA ASN A 123 -17.75 37.24 -4.46
C ASN A 123 -18.67 36.17 -3.89
N TRP A 124 -18.38 34.90 -4.16
CA TRP A 124 -19.17 33.77 -3.69
C TRP A 124 -18.26 32.74 -3.06
N THR A 125 -18.82 31.94 -2.17
CA THR A 125 -18.15 30.75 -1.64
C THR A 125 -18.91 29.52 -2.08
N LEU A 126 -18.19 28.47 -2.45
CA LEU A 126 -18.76 27.15 -2.67
C LEU A 126 -17.96 26.09 -1.92
N ALA A 127 -18.66 25.06 -1.48
CA ALA A 127 -18.09 23.87 -0.87
C ALA A 127 -18.44 22.66 -1.73
N ASN A 128 -17.44 21.82 -2.02
CA ASN A 128 -17.69 20.54 -2.66
C ASN A 128 -18.05 19.50 -1.60
N SER A 129 -19.34 19.20 -1.45
CA SER A 129 -19.85 18.16 -0.54
C SER A 129 -20.04 16.81 -1.23
N SER A 130 -19.64 16.67 -2.50
CA SER A 130 -19.72 15.41 -3.23
C SER A 130 -18.53 14.49 -2.91
N SER A 131 -18.61 13.24 -3.34
CA SER A 131 -17.50 12.27 -3.23
C SER A 131 -16.45 12.42 -4.34
N GLU A 132 -16.64 13.31 -5.30
CA GLU A 132 -15.80 13.45 -6.50
C GLU A 132 -15.12 14.81 -6.58
N GLU A 133 -14.00 14.89 -7.30
CA GLU A 133 -13.36 16.17 -7.64
C GLU A 133 -14.24 16.96 -8.61
N ARG A 134 -14.60 18.20 -8.23
CA ARG A 134 -15.32 19.13 -9.11
C ARG A 134 -14.34 20.03 -9.85
N ARG A 135 -14.60 20.28 -11.12
CA ARG A 135 -13.75 21.09 -11.99
C ARG A 135 -14.57 22.23 -12.54
N PHE A 136 -14.09 23.44 -12.37
CA PHE A 136 -14.74 24.63 -12.90
C PHE A 136 -13.81 25.35 -13.86
N VAL A 137 -14.31 25.69 -15.03
CA VAL A 137 -13.57 26.34 -16.10
C VAL A 137 -13.80 27.85 -16.05
N PHE A 138 -12.79 28.63 -16.42
CA PHE A 138 -12.92 30.07 -16.54
C PHE A 138 -14.11 30.45 -17.44
N LYS A 139 -14.90 31.44 -17.02
CA LYS A 139 -16.15 31.89 -17.67
C LYS A 139 -17.31 30.86 -17.65
N GLU A 140 -17.19 29.78 -16.89
CA GLU A 140 -18.30 28.83 -16.70
C GLU A 140 -19.48 29.50 -16.00
N ARG A 141 -20.71 29.09 -16.35
CA ARG A 141 -21.96 29.69 -15.88
C ARG A 141 -22.42 29.01 -14.60
N LEU A 142 -22.23 29.66 -13.45
CA LEU A 142 -22.32 29.01 -12.13
C LEU A 142 -23.52 29.49 -11.30
N PHE A 143 -23.80 30.80 -11.30
CA PHE A 143 -24.79 31.39 -10.39
C PHE A 143 -25.90 32.09 -11.16
N ARG A 144 -27.14 31.96 -10.71
CA ARG A 144 -28.30 32.65 -11.24
C ARG A 144 -28.50 33.95 -10.48
N LEU A 145 -28.60 35.07 -11.21
CA LEU A 145 -28.97 36.38 -10.73
C LEU A 145 -30.42 36.66 -11.15
N ALA A 146 -31.33 36.67 -10.19
CA ALA A 146 -32.73 37.06 -10.36
C ALA A 146 -32.89 38.52 -9.93
N ILE A 147 -33.25 39.40 -10.87
CA ILE A 147 -33.27 40.85 -10.65
C ILE A 147 -34.71 41.33 -10.46
N LEU A 148 -34.95 42.00 -9.34
CA LEU A 148 -36.21 42.63 -8.98
C LEU A 148 -36.12 44.13 -9.27
N LYS A 149 -37.08 44.62 -10.06
CA LYS A 149 -37.35 46.03 -10.30
C LYS A 149 -38.25 46.57 -9.20
N LEU A 150 -37.73 47.48 -8.39
CA LEU A 150 -38.44 48.12 -7.29
C LEU A 150 -39.18 49.34 -7.81
N ALA A 151 -40.51 49.36 -7.66
CA ALA A 151 -41.31 50.49 -8.10
C ALA A 151 -41.07 51.73 -7.22
N LYS A 152 -41.55 52.90 -7.65
CA LYS A 152 -41.37 54.19 -6.95
C LYS A 152 -41.66 54.18 -5.45
N GLY A 153 -42.68 53.43 -5.01
CA GLY A 153 -43.05 53.31 -3.59
C GLY A 153 -42.27 52.26 -2.79
N GLU A 154 -41.41 51.49 -3.45
CA GLU A 154 -40.58 50.42 -2.87
C GLU A 154 -39.09 50.75 -2.93
N ARG A 155 -38.75 51.96 -3.42
CA ARG A 155 -37.38 52.44 -3.47
C ARG A 155 -36.85 52.61 -2.04
N PRO A 156 -35.68 52.04 -1.72
CA PRO A 156 -35.11 52.23 -0.40
C PRO A 156 -34.68 53.69 -0.23
N GLU A 157 -34.93 54.21 0.97
CA GLU A 157 -34.46 55.54 1.37
C GLU A 157 -32.93 55.57 1.47
N ALA A 158 -32.34 54.49 2.00
CA ALA A 158 -30.89 54.31 2.10
C ALA A 158 -30.40 53.30 1.06
N LEU A 159 -29.46 53.75 0.22
CA LEU A 159 -28.76 52.89 -0.74
C LEU A 159 -27.61 52.15 -0.06
N TYR A 160 -27.10 51.13 -0.74
CA TYR A 160 -25.93 50.40 -0.27
C TYR A 160 -24.68 51.30 -0.23
N GLU A 161 -24.11 51.46 0.96
CA GLU A 161 -22.87 52.21 1.23
C GLU A 161 -21.88 51.37 2.05
N GLY A 162 -21.98 50.04 1.96
CA GLY A 162 -21.17 49.11 2.75
C GLY A 162 -19.70 49.03 2.30
N ALA A 163 -18.90 48.32 3.10
CA ALA A 163 -17.44 48.18 2.91
C ALA A 163 -17.01 47.55 1.56
N TYR A 164 -17.92 46.82 0.90
CA TYR A 164 -17.66 46.15 -0.37
C TYR A 164 -18.02 47.01 -1.59
N GLN A 165 -18.49 48.25 -1.40
CA GLN A 165 -18.88 49.14 -2.48
C GLN A 165 -17.68 49.52 -3.37
N GLY A 166 -17.88 49.45 -4.69
CA GLY A 166 -16.91 49.82 -5.72
C GLY A 166 -15.69 48.91 -5.82
N ARG A 167 -15.72 47.76 -5.14
CA ARG A 167 -14.60 46.83 -5.13
C ARG A 167 -14.67 45.86 -6.30
N GLU A 168 -13.51 45.56 -6.88
CA GLU A 168 -13.36 44.60 -7.97
C GLU A 168 -12.41 43.47 -7.57
N GLY A 169 -12.65 42.29 -8.13
CA GLY A 169 -11.86 41.09 -7.83
C GLY A 169 -12.21 40.46 -6.47
N TYR A 170 -11.31 39.59 -6.00
CA TYR A 170 -11.53 38.84 -4.76
C TYR A 170 -11.21 39.71 -3.54
N ILE A 171 -12.15 39.77 -2.60
CA ILE A 171 -12.11 40.61 -1.41
C ILE A 171 -12.38 39.69 -0.22
N ARG A 172 -11.44 39.66 0.72
CA ARG A 172 -11.62 38.95 2.00
C ARG A 172 -12.62 39.68 2.89
N SER A 173 -13.17 38.97 3.86
CA SER A 173 -14.16 39.56 4.77
C SER A 173 -13.58 40.76 5.52
N GLU A 174 -14.28 41.90 5.45
CA GLU A 174 -14.01 43.12 6.23
C GLU A 174 -15.00 43.26 7.40
N ARG A 175 -15.71 42.18 7.77
CA ARG A 175 -16.52 42.21 8.99
C ARG A 175 -15.63 42.61 10.14
N SER A 176 -16.14 43.50 11.01
CA SER A 176 -15.47 43.84 12.27
C SER A 176 -15.07 42.53 12.94
N GLY A 177 -13.77 42.28 12.98
CA GLY A 177 -13.25 40.99 13.39
C GLY A 177 -13.74 40.62 14.79
N ALA A 178 -13.57 39.35 15.14
CA ALA A 178 -13.60 38.92 16.52
C ALA A 178 -12.85 39.94 17.41
N PRO A 179 -13.42 40.37 18.56
CA PRO A 179 -12.73 41.26 19.48
C PRO A 179 -11.35 40.68 19.80
N THR A 180 -10.29 41.45 19.54
CA THR A 180 -8.93 41.03 19.88
C THR A 180 -8.80 40.94 21.40
N GLY A 181 -8.36 39.79 21.91
CA GLY A 181 -8.20 39.54 23.34
C GLY A 181 -9.33 38.76 24.03
N MET A 182 -10.34 38.30 23.30
CA MET A 182 -11.33 37.34 23.83
C MET A 182 -10.63 36.01 24.17
N ARG A 183 -10.87 35.46 25.38
CA ARG A 183 -10.18 34.23 25.82
C ARG A 183 -10.76 33.04 25.07
N ALA A 184 -9.96 32.00 24.82
CA ALA A 184 -10.42 30.76 24.17
C ALA A 184 -11.66 30.15 24.84
N ALA A 185 -11.75 30.23 26.17
CA ALA A 185 -12.89 29.74 26.94
C ALA A 185 -14.18 30.58 26.80
N ASP A 186 -14.06 31.81 26.28
CA ASP A 186 -15.21 32.68 26.02
C ASP A 186 -15.82 32.41 24.63
N TRP A 187 -15.15 31.59 23.80
CA TRP A 187 -15.65 31.12 22.52
C TRP A 187 -16.45 29.83 22.73
N GLU A 188 -17.69 29.81 22.26
CA GLU A 188 -18.41 28.56 22.06
C GLU A 188 -17.87 27.90 20.79
N ASP A 189 -17.16 26.79 20.94
CA ASP A 189 -16.63 26.03 19.81
C ASP A 189 -17.64 24.96 19.38
N SER A 190 -17.82 24.83 18.06
CA SER A 190 -18.57 23.73 17.47
C SER A 190 -17.91 22.36 17.69
N ALA A 191 -16.62 22.34 18.01
CA ALA A 191 -15.88 21.15 18.34
C ALA A 191 -16.30 20.62 19.73
N THR A 192 -17.06 19.53 19.76
CA THR A 192 -17.30 18.81 21.02
C THR A 192 -16.01 18.11 21.47
N ALA A 193 -15.78 18.01 22.78
CA ALA A 193 -14.60 17.34 23.33
C ALA A 193 -14.49 15.85 22.90
N GLU A 194 -15.61 15.25 22.47
CA GLU A 194 -15.71 13.88 21.95
C GLU A 194 -15.92 13.82 20.43
N GLY A 195 -15.86 14.97 19.75
CA GLY A 195 -16.05 15.07 18.31
C GLY A 195 -14.95 14.37 17.51
N PRO A 196 -15.21 14.06 16.23
CA PRO A 196 -14.26 13.38 15.36
C PRO A 196 -12.91 14.11 15.27
N ASP A 197 -12.91 15.46 15.32
CA ASP A 197 -11.67 16.25 15.28
C ASP A 197 -10.86 16.12 16.58
N ALA A 198 -11.52 16.13 17.74
CA ALA A 198 -10.87 15.88 19.02
C ALA A 198 -10.33 14.45 19.12
N LEU A 199 -11.04 13.47 18.55
CA LEU A 199 -10.56 12.10 18.42
C LEU A 199 -9.37 12.01 17.45
N LEU A 200 -9.41 12.70 16.32
CA LEU A 200 -8.31 12.75 15.35
C LEU A 200 -7.07 13.38 16.00
N GLU A 201 -7.24 14.47 16.74
CA GLU A 201 -6.15 15.13 17.45
C GLU A 201 -5.59 14.23 18.56
N ARG A 202 -6.44 13.48 19.29
CA ARG A 202 -5.98 12.45 20.24
C ARG A 202 -5.22 11.33 19.53
N VAL A 203 -5.68 10.85 18.38
CA VAL A 203 -5.01 9.83 17.57
C VAL A 203 -3.63 10.32 17.12
N ILE A 204 -3.55 11.55 16.60
CA ILE A 204 -2.29 12.19 16.21
C ILE A 204 -1.36 12.34 17.42
N LYS A 205 -1.86 12.87 18.55
CA LYS A 205 -1.09 13.05 19.81
C LYS A 205 -0.64 11.71 20.42
N SER A 206 -1.43 10.65 20.24
CA SER A 206 -1.08 9.28 20.66
C SER A 206 0.02 8.65 19.80
N GLY A 207 0.47 9.35 18.75
CA GLY A 207 1.51 8.88 17.83
C GLY A 207 1.02 7.85 16.81
N PHE A 208 -0.29 7.70 16.63
CA PHE A 208 -0.85 6.85 15.57
C PHE A 208 -0.99 7.67 14.27
N PRO A 209 -0.58 7.17 13.09
CA PRO A 209 -0.17 5.79 12.77
C PRO A 209 1.34 5.52 12.89
N TRP A 210 2.16 6.49 13.30
CA TRP A 210 3.63 6.36 13.38
C TRP A 210 4.09 5.23 14.30
N ASN A 211 3.42 5.02 15.42
CA ASN A 211 3.67 3.91 16.35
C ASN A 211 3.36 2.54 15.71
N ALA A 212 2.28 2.46 14.93
CA ALA A 212 1.92 1.24 14.21
C ALA A 212 2.90 0.94 13.07
N LEU A 213 3.34 1.96 12.33
CA LEU A 213 4.39 1.84 11.32
C LEU A 213 5.74 1.44 11.94
N GLY A 214 6.13 2.07 13.06
CA GLY A 214 7.36 1.74 13.78
C GLY A 214 7.36 0.30 14.31
N THR A 215 6.22 -0.16 14.82
CA THR A 215 6.08 -1.54 15.31
C THR A 215 6.17 -2.55 14.17
N ARG A 216 5.54 -2.25 13.02
CA ARG A 216 5.65 -3.11 11.82
C ARG A 216 7.07 -3.13 11.25
N LEU A 217 7.75 -1.98 11.19
CA LEU A 217 9.14 -1.90 10.72
C LEU A 217 10.07 -2.70 11.64
N LYS A 218 9.87 -2.64 12.95
CA LYS A 218 10.62 -3.45 13.91
C LYS A 218 10.38 -4.95 13.73
N ALA A 219 9.13 -5.36 13.52
CA ALA A 219 8.81 -6.77 13.24
C ALA A 219 9.49 -7.27 11.96
N ILE A 220 9.55 -6.42 10.92
CA ILE A 220 10.26 -6.73 9.68
C ILE A 220 11.77 -6.85 9.92
N ASP A 221 12.37 -5.94 10.69
CA ASP A 221 13.79 -5.99 11.06
C ASP A 221 14.14 -7.29 11.83
N ASP A 222 13.30 -7.69 12.79
CA ASP A 222 13.48 -8.94 13.55
C ASP A 222 13.36 -10.18 12.65
N GLN A 223 12.45 -10.17 11.67
CA GLN A 223 12.35 -11.22 10.65
C GLN A 223 13.60 -11.30 9.79
N PHE A 224 14.14 -10.16 9.33
CA PHE A 224 15.38 -10.13 8.55
C PHE A 224 16.57 -10.66 9.33
N LYS A 225 16.70 -10.30 10.61
CA LYS A 225 17.76 -10.85 11.48
C LYS A 225 17.63 -12.36 11.62
N THR A 226 16.41 -12.86 11.82
CA THR A 226 16.15 -14.31 11.94
C THR A 226 16.58 -15.03 10.66
N VAL A 227 16.15 -14.55 9.49
CA VAL A 227 16.55 -15.12 8.19
C VAL A 227 18.07 -15.05 8.00
N THR A 228 18.71 -13.95 8.40
CA THR A 228 20.17 -13.79 8.29
C THR A 228 20.91 -14.80 9.18
N HIS A 229 20.43 -15.03 10.40
CA HIS A 229 20.97 -16.06 11.30
C HIS A 229 20.77 -17.46 10.74
N GLU A 230 19.57 -17.79 10.26
CA GLU A 230 19.31 -19.09 9.61
C GLU A 230 20.22 -19.31 8.39
N TYR A 231 20.46 -18.28 7.59
CA TYR A 231 21.36 -18.37 6.44
C TYR A 231 22.82 -18.58 6.86
N ALA A 232 23.25 -17.93 7.95
CA ALA A 232 24.57 -18.16 8.53
C ALA A 232 24.71 -19.60 9.06
N ASP A 233 23.71 -20.11 9.75
CA ASP A 233 23.69 -21.49 10.26
C ASP A 233 23.73 -22.52 9.12
N ILE A 234 22.98 -22.28 8.04
CA ILE A 234 23.03 -23.13 6.84
C ILE A 234 24.42 -23.11 6.20
N ARG A 235 25.03 -21.93 6.05
CA ARG A 235 26.38 -21.81 5.50
C ARG A 235 27.40 -22.56 6.35
N ASP A 236 27.36 -22.38 7.66
CA ASP A 236 28.25 -23.06 8.59
C ASP A 236 28.03 -24.58 8.58
N ALA A 237 26.79 -25.04 8.39
CA ALA A 237 26.47 -26.46 8.22
C ALA A 237 27.04 -27.01 6.90
N ILE A 238 26.96 -26.27 5.80
CA ILE A 238 27.58 -26.64 4.51
C ILE A 238 29.10 -26.74 4.66
N GLU A 239 29.76 -25.76 5.28
CA GLU A 239 31.22 -25.79 5.51
C GLU A 239 31.65 -26.95 6.42
N ARG A 240 30.81 -27.35 7.38
CA ARG A 240 31.06 -28.57 8.18
C ARG A 240 30.92 -29.82 7.31
N LEU A 241 29.87 -29.88 6.49
CA LEU A 241 29.63 -31.00 5.60
C LEU A 241 30.77 -31.17 4.59
N GLU A 242 31.25 -30.08 3.99
CA GLU A 242 32.39 -30.10 3.07
C GLU A 242 33.66 -30.64 3.76
N ARG A 243 33.94 -30.18 4.99
CA ARG A 243 35.08 -30.69 5.79
C ARG A 243 34.96 -32.17 6.12
N ASP A 244 33.76 -32.64 6.44
CA ASP A 244 33.51 -34.05 6.76
C ASP A 244 33.57 -34.93 5.50
N VAL A 245 33.09 -34.43 4.35
CA VAL A 245 33.27 -35.06 3.05
C VAL A 245 34.76 -35.14 2.70
N GLU A 246 35.53 -34.07 2.88
CA GLU A 246 36.96 -34.09 2.62
C GLU A 246 37.71 -35.10 3.51
N LYS A 247 37.34 -35.18 4.80
CA LYS A 247 37.89 -36.20 5.72
C LYS A 247 37.56 -37.63 5.28
N THR A 248 36.32 -37.87 4.86
CA THR A 248 35.88 -39.20 4.41
C THR A 248 36.53 -39.60 3.10
N VAL A 249 36.72 -38.67 2.16
CA VAL A 249 37.51 -38.89 0.93
C VAL A 249 38.96 -39.22 1.27
N ARG A 250 39.63 -38.44 2.13
CA ARG A 250 41.01 -38.74 2.57
C ARG A 250 41.12 -40.08 3.31
N ALA A 251 40.11 -40.44 4.09
CA ALA A 251 40.05 -41.74 4.76
C ALA A 251 39.86 -42.88 3.74
N GLN A 252 39.05 -42.69 2.70
CA GLN A 252 38.90 -43.65 1.60
C GLN A 252 40.18 -43.79 0.77
N ASP A 253 40.89 -42.70 0.48
CA ASP A 253 42.19 -42.76 -0.21
C ASP A 253 43.21 -43.53 0.63
N GLY A 254 43.27 -43.26 1.94
CA GLY A 254 44.11 -44.02 2.86
C GLY A 254 43.72 -45.50 2.99
N LEU A 255 42.41 -45.81 2.89
CA LEU A 255 41.92 -47.19 2.87
C LEU A 255 42.29 -47.88 1.56
N THR A 256 42.20 -47.17 0.43
CA THR A 256 42.54 -47.68 -0.90
C THR A 256 44.03 -47.95 -1.03
N ASP A 257 44.87 -47.12 -0.43
CA ASP A 257 46.31 -47.35 -0.32
C ASP A 257 46.65 -48.51 0.62
N ARG A 258 45.92 -48.67 1.73
CA ARG A 258 46.05 -49.86 2.60
C ARG A 258 45.62 -51.13 1.88
N ILE A 259 44.51 -51.11 1.14
CA ILE A 259 44.04 -52.25 0.35
C ILE A 259 45.06 -52.57 -0.74
N ARG A 260 45.59 -51.58 -1.47
CA ARG A 260 46.67 -51.81 -2.44
C ARG A 260 47.92 -52.42 -1.81
N ARG A 261 48.27 -52.02 -0.59
CA ARG A 261 49.45 -52.55 0.13
C ARG A 261 49.20 -53.99 0.60
N VAL A 262 48.06 -54.28 1.21
CA VAL A 262 47.67 -55.63 1.65
C VAL A 262 47.50 -56.58 0.45
N VAL A 263 46.89 -56.12 -0.65
CA VAL A 263 46.75 -56.91 -1.89
C VAL A 263 48.11 -57.16 -2.55
N ARG A 264 49.08 -56.25 -2.44
CA ARG A 264 50.41 -56.44 -3.06
C ARG A 264 51.37 -57.26 -2.18
N GLU A 265 51.22 -57.23 -0.86
CA GLU A 265 52.10 -57.93 0.09
C GLU A 265 51.53 -59.27 0.59
N GLU A 266 50.21 -59.41 0.77
CA GLU A 266 49.61 -60.64 1.31
C GLU A 266 49.08 -61.62 0.27
N LEU A 267 48.83 -61.22 -0.99
CA LEU A 267 48.40 -62.17 -2.03
C LEU A 267 49.39 -63.34 -2.23
N PRO A 268 50.73 -63.12 -2.35
CA PRO A 268 51.65 -64.25 -2.50
C PRO A 268 51.74 -65.11 -1.22
N ALA A 269 51.49 -64.54 -0.04
CA ALA A 269 51.53 -65.27 1.24
C ALA A 269 50.23 -66.05 1.57
N MET A 270 49.07 -65.59 1.07
CA MET A 270 47.80 -66.31 1.20
C MET A 270 47.64 -67.42 0.17
N GLN A 271 48.20 -67.27 -1.03
CA GLN A 271 48.12 -68.28 -2.09
C GLN A 271 48.85 -69.58 -1.70
N ASP A 272 49.99 -69.49 -1.03
CA ASP A 272 50.73 -70.66 -0.50
C ASP A 272 50.02 -71.32 0.69
N ARG A 273 49.35 -70.55 1.56
CA ARG A 273 48.64 -71.11 2.73
C ARG A 273 47.33 -71.79 2.36
N TRP A 274 46.62 -71.30 1.35
CA TRP A 274 45.38 -71.95 0.89
C TRP A 274 45.65 -73.27 0.17
N LEU A 275 46.73 -73.35 -0.63
CA LEU A 275 47.17 -74.58 -1.28
C LEU A 275 47.59 -75.68 -0.28
N VAL A 276 48.26 -75.31 0.81
CA VAL A 276 48.66 -76.27 1.86
C VAL A 276 47.45 -76.78 2.66
N ILE A 277 46.48 -75.90 2.97
CA ILE A 277 45.27 -76.30 3.72
C ILE A 277 44.33 -77.13 2.84
N ALA A 278 44.15 -76.77 1.57
CA ALA A 278 43.35 -77.54 0.61
C ALA A 278 43.99 -78.90 0.28
N GLY A 279 45.32 -78.95 0.13
CA GLY A 279 46.06 -80.20 -0.11
C GLY A 279 46.04 -81.16 1.09
N GLY A 280 46.19 -80.64 2.30
CA GLY A 280 46.15 -81.45 3.53
C GLY A 280 44.77 -82.04 3.81
N SER A 281 43.71 -81.27 3.59
CA SER A 281 42.32 -81.75 3.77
C SER A 281 41.92 -82.79 2.72
N LEU A 282 42.38 -82.66 1.47
CA LEU A 282 42.16 -83.67 0.43
C LEU A 282 42.86 -85.02 0.76
N MET A 283 44.08 -84.97 1.30
CA MET A 283 44.82 -86.19 1.70
C MET A 283 44.16 -86.95 2.84
N VAL A 284 43.61 -86.24 3.83
CA VAL A 284 42.86 -86.86 4.94
C VAL A 284 41.59 -87.54 4.42
N LEU A 285 40.90 -86.91 3.48
CA LEU A 285 39.66 -87.44 2.88
C LEU A 285 39.95 -88.68 2.00
N LEU A 286 41.04 -88.66 1.24
CA LEU A 286 41.52 -89.82 0.47
C LEU A 286 41.97 -90.96 1.38
N GLY A 287 42.68 -90.69 2.47
CA GLY A 287 43.09 -91.70 3.45
C GLY A 287 41.90 -92.38 4.12
N LEU A 288 40.86 -91.62 4.47
CA LEU A 288 39.60 -92.15 5.00
C LEU A 288 38.87 -93.02 3.96
N LEU A 289 38.79 -92.58 2.70
CA LEU A 289 38.17 -93.37 1.63
C LEU A 289 38.90 -94.70 1.39
N VAL A 290 40.23 -94.69 1.39
CA VAL A 290 41.03 -95.92 1.25
C VAL A 290 40.84 -96.85 2.44
N SER A 291 40.83 -96.32 3.68
CA SER A 291 40.62 -97.10 4.89
C SER A 291 39.22 -97.74 4.96
N VAL A 292 38.21 -97.06 4.42
CA VAL A 292 36.84 -97.59 4.31
C VAL A 292 36.76 -98.69 3.24
N TRP A 293 37.58 -98.59 2.20
CA TRP A 293 37.54 -99.55 1.09
C TRP A 293 38.30 -100.85 1.37
N THR A 294 39.33 -100.81 2.22
CA THR A 294 40.18 -101.97 2.53
C THR A 294 39.73 -102.79 3.75
N SER A 295 38.84 -102.26 4.61
CA SER A 295 38.31 -102.97 5.78
C SER A 295 36.84 -103.38 5.57
N GLU A 296 36.56 -104.68 5.57
CA GLU A 296 35.18 -105.20 5.47
C GLU A 296 34.31 -104.78 6.67
N GLU A 297 34.91 -104.63 7.86
CA GLU A 297 34.23 -104.18 9.08
C GLU A 297 33.85 -102.70 9.00
N ALA A 298 34.73 -101.83 8.48
CA ALA A 298 34.43 -100.41 8.29
C ALA A 298 33.35 -100.18 7.24
N ARG A 299 33.30 -101.02 6.19
CA ARG A 299 32.32 -100.94 5.12
C ARG A 299 30.91 -101.31 5.59
N ASN A 300 30.78 -102.32 6.45
CA ASN A 300 29.50 -102.71 7.04
C ASN A 300 28.97 -101.64 8.01
N LEU A 301 29.85 -101.01 8.80
CA LEU A 301 29.47 -99.94 9.73
C LEU A 301 28.99 -98.67 9.00
N LEU A 302 29.59 -98.36 7.85
CA LEU A 302 29.17 -97.24 6.98
C LEU A 302 27.85 -97.51 6.25
N LEU A 303 27.55 -98.76 5.91
CA LEU A 303 26.26 -99.15 5.33
C LEU A 303 25.13 -99.17 6.37
N GLU A 304 25.43 -99.51 7.62
CA GLU A 304 24.45 -99.63 8.70
C GLU A 304 24.13 -98.28 9.37
N TYR A 305 25.09 -97.35 9.46
CA TYR A 305 24.94 -96.05 10.14
C TYR A 305 25.28 -94.81 9.30
N GLY A 306 25.49 -94.97 7.98
CA GLY A 306 26.00 -93.93 7.08
C GLY A 306 25.16 -92.65 7.03
N SER A 307 23.85 -92.72 7.28
CA SER A 307 22.98 -91.53 7.30
C SER A 307 23.15 -90.66 8.55
N LEU A 308 23.70 -91.20 9.65
CA LEU A 308 23.90 -90.49 10.92
C LEU A 308 25.35 -90.03 11.14
N ILE A 309 26.34 -90.75 10.60
CA ILE A 309 27.77 -90.44 10.80
C ILE A 309 28.23 -89.27 9.89
N GLY A 310 27.65 -89.15 8.69
CA GLY A 310 27.98 -88.07 7.74
C GLY A 310 27.72 -86.66 8.30
N PRO A 311 26.52 -86.35 8.83
CA PRO A 311 26.23 -85.04 9.40
C PRO A 311 27.04 -84.75 10.68
N GLY A 312 27.29 -85.76 11.52
CA GLY A 312 28.01 -85.59 12.79
C GLY A 312 29.48 -85.20 12.59
N THR A 313 30.15 -85.80 11.59
CA THR A 313 31.54 -85.47 11.25
C THR A 313 31.67 -84.09 10.59
N LEU A 314 30.70 -83.70 9.75
CA LEU A 314 30.63 -82.35 9.18
C LEU A 314 30.40 -81.27 10.24
N LEU A 315 29.55 -81.51 11.24
CA LEU A 315 29.31 -80.57 12.33
C LEU A 315 30.53 -80.43 13.25
N LEU A 316 31.25 -81.51 13.53
CA LEU A 316 32.51 -81.45 14.30
C LEU A 316 33.61 -80.72 13.51
N GLY A 317 33.70 -80.95 12.20
CA GLY A 317 34.63 -80.22 11.32
C GLY A 317 34.32 -78.72 11.27
N ALA A 318 33.05 -78.35 11.07
CA ALA A 318 32.60 -76.96 11.07
C ALA A 318 32.82 -76.29 12.44
N GLY A 319 32.58 -77.01 13.54
CA GLY A 319 32.84 -76.54 14.91
C GLY A 319 34.33 -76.27 15.17
N ALA A 320 35.21 -77.15 14.71
CA ALA A 320 36.66 -76.96 14.85
C ALA A 320 37.18 -75.77 14.05
N VAL A 321 36.69 -75.58 12.81
CA VAL A 321 37.03 -74.42 11.97
C VAL A 321 36.49 -73.14 12.59
N PHE A 322 35.25 -73.13 13.07
CA PHE A 322 34.66 -71.97 13.74
C PHE A 322 35.41 -71.60 15.02
N TRP A 323 35.85 -72.59 15.79
CA TRP A 323 36.66 -72.38 16.99
C TRP A 323 38.05 -71.81 16.67
N GLN A 324 38.72 -72.30 15.62
CA GLN A 324 40.00 -71.74 15.18
C GLN A 324 39.88 -70.30 14.65
N VAL A 325 38.82 -69.98 13.91
CA VAL A 325 38.56 -68.62 13.41
C VAL A 325 38.24 -67.68 14.57
N ARG A 326 37.45 -68.13 15.56
CA ARG A 326 37.11 -67.32 16.74
C ARG A 326 38.34 -67.03 17.60
N ARG A 327 39.22 -68.01 17.80
CA ARG A 327 40.45 -67.84 18.58
C ARG A 327 41.41 -66.82 17.93
N LYS A 328 41.51 -66.81 16.59
CA LYS A 328 42.30 -65.81 15.88
C LYS A 328 41.74 -64.39 15.98
N ARG A 329 40.41 -64.22 15.96
CA ARG A 329 39.79 -62.91 16.18
C ARG A 329 40.10 -62.32 17.56
N THR A 330 40.08 -63.15 18.61
CA THR A 330 40.45 -62.70 19.96
C THR A 330 41.93 -62.34 20.12
N ASP A 331 42.83 -62.97 19.34
CA ASP A 331 44.25 -62.61 19.36
C ASP A 331 44.53 -61.30 18.60
N ASP A 332 43.77 -60.99 17.54
CA ASP A 332 43.91 -59.73 16.79
C ASP A 332 43.29 -58.53 17.54
N ASP A 333 42.19 -58.72 18.28
CA ASP A 333 41.60 -57.67 19.13
C ASP A 333 42.52 -57.29 20.32
N SER A 334 43.41 -58.20 20.75
CA SER A 334 44.40 -57.95 21.81
C SER A 334 45.64 -57.16 21.36
N LYS A 335 45.81 -56.95 20.05
CA LYS A 335 46.94 -56.19 19.47
C LYS A 335 46.55 -54.78 19.03
N GLN A 336 45.30 -54.37 19.21
CA GLN A 336 44.82 -53.01 18.91
C GLN A 336 44.37 -52.21 20.15
N SER A 337 44.65 -52.69 21.37
CA SER A 337 44.55 -51.92 22.62
C SER A 337 45.88 -51.34 23.05
#